data_AF-A0A7S0RNK3-F1
#
_entry.id   AF-A0A7S0RNK3-F1
#
_cell.length_a   1.000
_cell.length_b   1.000
_cell.length_c   1.000
_cell.angle_alpha   90.00
_cell.angle_beta   90.00
_cell.angle_gamma   90.00
#
_symmetry.space_group_name_H-M   'P 1'
#
loop_
_entity.id
_entity.type
_entity.pdbx_description
1 polymer ?
#
loop_
_entity_poly.entity_id
_entity_poly.type
_entity_poly.pdbx_seq_one_letter_code
_entity_poly.pdbx_strand_id
1 'polypeptide(L)'
;GQLRSVVKTAGARPSATVQPFHILQLNISGEGVGSVEDALMLMTAPEPLVGYRSEKGNQEVAASKSVFIQLPPRVLVLHLMRFTYGATGMGKLLKPVAFSTSLTLRKELLTRSPPGSDGT
;
A
#
# COMPACT_ATOMS: atom_id res chain seq x y z
N GLY A 1 -0.11 -12.48 7.12
CA GLY A 1 -1.31 -11.67 7.39
C GLY A 1 -2.13 -11.58 6.12
N GLN A 2 -3.14 -10.71 6.08
CA GLN A 2 -3.91 -10.41 4.88
C GLN A 2 -3.90 -8.91 4.60
N LEU A 3 -3.67 -8.55 3.34
CA LEU A 3 -3.87 -7.19 2.82
C LEU A 3 -5.19 -7.12 2.07
N ARG A 4 -5.85 -5.98 2.12
CA ARG A 4 -7.01 -5.63 1.29
C ARG A 4 -6.64 -4.44 0.41
N SER A 5 -6.62 -4.65 -0.89
CA SER A 5 -6.46 -3.61 -1.89
C SER A 5 -7.83 -3.18 -2.40
N VAL A 6 -8.11 -1.88 -2.45
CA VAL A 6 -9.36 -1.31 -2.97
C VAL A 6 -9.04 -0.46 -4.17
N VAL A 7 -9.71 -0.69 -5.29
CA VAL A 7 -9.64 0.17 -6.47
C VAL A 7 -10.96 0.95 -6.58
N LYS A 8 -10.84 2.26 -6.73
CA LYS A 8 -11.96 3.18 -6.93
C LYS A 8 -11.81 3.85 -8.27
N THR A 9 -12.90 3.88 -9.04
CA THR A 9 -12.99 4.58 -10.33
C THR A 9 -14.16 5.55 -10.29
N ALA A 10 -14.06 6.66 -11.01
CA ALA A 10 -15.19 7.57 -11.15
C ALA A 10 -16.39 6.84 -11.80
N GLY A 11 -17.56 6.87 -11.15
CA GLY A 11 -18.80 6.32 -11.70
C GLY A 11 -18.96 4.79 -11.62
N ALA A 12 -18.09 4.05 -10.94
CA ALA A 12 -18.27 2.61 -10.73
C ALA A 12 -18.17 2.20 -9.24
N ARG A 13 -18.75 1.04 -8.93
CA ARG A 13 -18.64 0.43 -7.59
C ARG A 13 -17.17 0.08 -7.33
N PRO A 14 -16.62 0.42 -6.14
CA PRO A 14 -15.26 0.01 -5.78
C PRO A 14 -15.08 -1.50 -5.84
N SER A 15 -13.94 -1.96 -6.35
CA SER A 15 -13.54 -3.37 -6.26
C SER A 15 -12.54 -3.54 -5.13
N ALA A 16 -12.54 -4.71 -4.51
CA ALA A 16 -11.61 -5.05 -3.45
C ALA A 16 -11.06 -6.46 -3.60
N THR A 17 -9.75 -6.60 -3.38
CA THR A 17 -9.05 -7.89 -3.42
C THR A 17 -8.35 -8.11 -2.09
N VAL A 18 -8.57 -9.28 -1.50
CA VAL A 18 -7.86 -9.73 -0.29
C VAL A 18 -6.77 -10.72 -0.71
N GLN A 19 -5.55 -10.49 -0.23
CA GLN A 19 -4.41 -11.33 -0.55
C GLN A 19 -3.56 -11.62 0.68
N PRO A 20 -3.00 -12.84 0.81
CA PRO A 20 -2.07 -13.15 1.88
C PRO A 20 -0.74 -12.39 1.70
N PHE A 21 -0.08 -12.07 2.82
CA PHE A 21 1.28 -11.51 2.80
C PHE A 21 2.15 -12.08 3.91
N HIS A 22 3.46 -12.14 3.63
CA HIS A 22 4.49 -12.52 4.59
C HIS A 22 5.42 -11.35 4.95
N ILE A 23 5.69 -10.48 3.98
CA ILE A 23 6.59 -9.31 4.11
C ILE A 23 5.86 -8.08 3.56
N LEU A 24 5.93 -6.96 4.28
CA LEU A 24 5.53 -5.66 3.73
C LEU A 24 6.75 -4.95 3.17
N GLN A 25 6.70 -4.65 1.87
CA GLN A 25 7.73 -3.88 1.19
C GLN A 25 7.41 -2.40 1.35
N LEU A 26 8.25 -1.70 2.11
CA LEU A 26 8.09 -0.29 2.42
C LEU A 26 8.94 0.54 1.46
N ASN A 27 8.27 1.34 0.64
CA ASN A 27 8.94 2.34 -0.16
C ASN A 27 9.41 3.49 0.75
N ILE A 28 10.71 3.73 0.75
CA ILE A 28 11.38 4.74 1.56
C ILE A 28 12.07 5.81 0.71
N SER A 29 11.85 5.87 -0.60
CA SER A 29 12.52 6.86 -1.46
C SER A 29 11.93 8.27 -1.33
N GLY A 30 10.64 8.39 -1.02
CA GLY A 30 9.95 9.68 -0.94
C GLY A 30 10.54 10.64 0.09
N GLU A 31 10.63 11.92 -0.24
CA GLU A 31 11.21 12.95 0.64
C GLU A 31 10.46 13.06 1.98
N GLY A 32 9.13 12.89 1.97
CA GLY A 32 8.28 12.90 3.17
C GLY A 32 8.35 11.63 4.03
N VAL A 33 9.20 10.66 3.70
CA VAL A 33 9.31 9.39 4.44
C VAL A 33 10.56 9.39 5.31
N GLY A 34 10.46 9.77 6.58
CA GLY A 34 11.58 9.79 7.53
C GLY A 34 11.65 8.56 8.44
N SER A 35 10.54 7.82 8.57
CA SER A 35 10.37 6.72 9.51
C SER A 35 9.65 5.52 8.91
N VAL A 36 9.67 4.39 9.63
CA VAL A 36 8.85 3.21 9.29
C VAL A 36 7.37 3.54 9.29
N GLU A 37 6.92 4.37 10.23
CA GLU A 37 5.54 4.84 10.36
C GLU A 37 5.13 5.66 9.14
N ASP A 38 5.98 6.59 8.68
CA ASP A 38 5.71 7.37 7.46
C ASP A 38 5.60 6.47 6.24
N ALA A 39 6.47 5.45 6.13
CA ALA A 39 6.45 4.52 5.01
C ALA A 39 5.19 3.62 5.02
N LEU A 40 4.74 3.21 6.20
CA LEU A 40 3.47 2.47 6.37
C LEU A 40 2.27 3.36 6.00
N MET A 41 2.28 4.63 6.41
CA MET A 41 1.23 5.57 6.01
C MET A 41 1.22 5.77 4.50
N LEU A 42 2.39 5.95 3.88
CA LEU A 42 2.52 6.07 2.43
C LEU A 42 1.98 4.84 1.69
N MET A 43 2.26 3.62 2.21
CA MET A 43 1.73 2.37 1.64
C MET A 43 0.19 2.36 1.59
N THR A 44 -0.48 3.02 2.53
CA THR A 44 -1.95 3.09 2.60
C THR A 44 -2.56 4.28 1.88
N ALA A 45 -1.73 5.24 1.45
CA ALA A 45 -2.20 6.40 0.70
C ALA A 45 -2.79 5.98 -0.65
N PRO A 46 -3.84 6.66 -1.15
CA PRO A 46 -4.35 6.41 -2.49
C PRO A 46 -3.29 6.69 -3.56
N GLU A 47 -2.93 5.67 -4.33
CA GLU A 47 -2.07 5.78 -5.50
C GLU A 47 -2.92 5.89 -6.78
N PRO A 48 -2.72 6.90 -7.65
CA PRO A 48 -3.42 6.96 -8.93
C PRO A 48 -2.92 5.83 -9.85
N LEU A 49 -3.85 5.17 -10.55
CA LEU A 49 -3.53 4.15 -11.54
C LEU A 49 -3.47 4.80 -12.93
N VAL A 50 -2.31 4.70 -13.58
CA VAL A 50 -2.12 5.17 -14.96
C VAL A 50 -2.60 4.12 -15.95
N GLY A 51 -3.36 4.54 -16.98
CA GLY A 51 -3.82 3.66 -18.05
C GLY A 51 -4.92 2.68 -17.65
N TYR A 52 -5.61 2.90 -16.52
CA TYR A 52 -6.68 2.01 -16.08
C TYR A 52 -7.90 2.11 -17.01
N ARG A 53 -8.37 0.95 -17.50
CA ARG A 53 -9.59 0.84 -18.34
C ARG A 53 -10.66 0.05 -17.62
N SER A 54 -11.88 0.56 -17.66
CA SER A 54 -13.04 -0.13 -17.08
C SER A 54 -13.45 -1.32 -17.96
N GLU A 55 -13.91 -2.42 -17.36
CA GLU A 55 -14.40 -3.59 -18.10
C GLU A 55 -15.53 -3.25 -19.10
N LYS A 56 -16.29 -2.19 -18.82
CA LYS A 56 -17.44 -1.76 -19.63
C LYS A 56 -17.09 -0.79 -20.75
N GLY A 57 -15.85 -0.32 -20.87
CA GLY A 57 -15.50 0.70 -21.85
C GLY A 57 -14.03 0.69 -22.23
N ASN A 58 -13.74 0.83 -23.52
CA ASN A 58 -12.37 0.89 -24.03
C ASN A 58 -11.70 2.27 -23.78
N GLN A 59 -12.27 3.10 -22.91
CA GLN A 59 -11.72 4.39 -22.51
C GLN A 59 -11.01 4.28 -21.16
N GLU A 60 -9.93 5.03 -21.05
CA GLU A 60 -9.21 5.19 -19.79
C GLU A 60 -10.02 6.05 -18.83
N VAL A 61 -10.09 5.60 -17.57
CA VAL A 61 -10.82 6.29 -16.51
C VAL A 61 -9.89 6.56 -15.34
N ALA A 62 -10.09 7.71 -14.68
CA ALA A 62 -9.37 8.03 -13.46
C ALA A 62 -9.68 6.98 -12.38
N ALA A 63 -8.65 6.30 -11.92
CA ALA A 63 -8.73 5.28 -10.90
C ALA A 63 -7.66 5.50 -9.83
N SER A 64 -7.97 5.14 -8.59
CA SER A 64 -7.00 5.11 -7.50
C SER A 64 -7.08 3.79 -6.76
N LYS A 65 -5.94 3.37 -6.23
CA LYS A 65 -5.79 2.15 -5.44
C LYS A 65 -5.33 2.50 -4.04
N SER A 66 -5.86 1.79 -3.05
CA SER A 66 -5.42 1.93 -1.65
C SER A 66 -5.26 0.54 -1.05
N VAL A 67 -4.21 0.35 -0.25
CA VAL A 67 -3.90 -0.94 0.38
C VAL A 67 -3.99 -0.80 1.89
N PHE A 68 -4.61 -1.77 2.56
CA PHE A 68 -4.77 -1.79 4.01
C PHE A 68 -4.43 -3.17 4.57
N ILE A 69 -4.03 -3.22 5.84
CA ILE A 69 -3.88 -4.48 6.57
C ILE A 69 -5.28 -4.92 7.05
N GLN A 70 -5.78 -6.02 6.50
CA GLN A 70 -7.04 -6.61 6.93
C GLN A 70 -6.84 -7.50 8.15
N LEU A 71 -5.81 -8.34 8.12
CA LEU A 71 -5.46 -9.23 9.22
C LEU A 71 -3.96 -9.14 9.50
N PRO A 72 -3.55 -8.56 10.65
CA PRO A 72 -2.15 -8.52 11.04
C PRO A 72 -1.58 -9.94 11.23
N PRO A 73 -0.34 -10.22 10.79
CA PRO A 73 0.34 -11.47 11.13
C PRO A 73 0.78 -11.47 12.60
N ARG A 74 1.02 -12.66 13.16
CA ARG A 74 1.67 -12.80 14.49
C ARG A 74 3.10 -12.26 14.51
N VAL A 75 3.80 -12.36 13.38
CA VAL A 75 5.15 -11.82 13.17
C VAL A 75 5.09 -10.93 11.94
N LEU A 76 5.34 -9.64 12.13
CA LEU A 76 5.35 -8.65 11.05
C LEU A 76 6.78 -8.44 10.56
N VAL A 77 7.03 -8.75 9.29
CA VAL A 77 8.33 -8.52 8.64
C VAL A 77 8.22 -7.32 7.72
N LEU A 78 9.06 -6.32 7.94
CA LEU A 78 9.13 -5.08 7.17
C LEU A 78 10.42 -5.05 6.35
N HIS A 79 10.30 -4.95 5.03
CA HIS A 79 11.43 -4.80 4.12
C HIS A 79 11.53 -3.36 3.64
N LEU A 80 12.61 -2.67 4.02
CA LEU A 80 12.90 -1.33 3.51
C LEU A 80 13.50 -1.43 2.11
N MET A 81 12.77 -0.94 1.11
CA MET A 81 13.20 -0.98 -0.30
C MET A 81 14.35 0.00 -0.54
N ARG A 82 15.58 -0.45 -0.25
CA ARG A 82 16.80 0.36 -0.37
C ARG A 82 17.47 0.29 -1.74
N PHE A 83 17.08 -0.64 -2.61
CA PHE A 83 17.68 -0.74 -3.93
C PHE A 83 16.82 0.00 -4.94
N THR A 84 17.45 0.91 -5.68
CA THR A 84 16.81 1.69 -6.73
C THR A 84 17.44 1.36 -8.07
N TYR A 85 16.66 1.55 -9.14
CA TYR A 85 17.13 1.45 -10.51
C TYR A 85 16.76 2.74 -11.22
N GLY A 86 17.76 3.41 -11.81
CA GLY A 86 17.58 4.69 -12.48
C GLY A 86 18.41 4.78 -13.75
N ALA A 87 18.39 5.96 -14.39
CA ALA A 87 19.11 6.21 -15.64
C ALA A 87 20.63 5.95 -15.55
N THR A 88 21.20 6.10 -14.35
CA THR A 88 22.63 5.88 -14.07
C THR A 88 22.94 4.46 -13.58
N GLY A 89 21.94 3.56 -13.53
CA GLY A 89 22.09 2.16 -13.10
C GLY A 89 21.49 1.87 -11.73
N MET A 90 22.02 0.83 -11.05
CA MET A 90 21.58 0.40 -9.72
C MET A 90 22.20 1.27 -8.63
N GLY A 91 21.39 1.66 -7.64
CA GLY A 91 21.83 2.39 -6.47
C GLY A 91 21.35 1.78 -5.16
N LYS A 92 22.04 2.11 -4.07
CA LYS A 92 21.57 1.85 -2.70
C LYS A 92 21.16 3.17 -2.05
N LEU A 93 19.92 3.24 -1.59
CA LEU A 93 19.38 4.34 -0.83
C LEU A 93 19.93 4.30 0.60
N LEU A 94 20.86 5.21 0.86
CA LEU A 94 21.51 5.40 2.16
C LEU A 94 20.74 6.35 3.08
N LYS A 95 19.55 6.80 2.67
CA LYS A 95 18.69 7.66 3.48
C LYS A 95 18.44 7.03 4.86
N PRO A 96 18.68 7.76 5.96
CA PRO A 96 18.28 7.31 7.29
C PRO A 96 16.77 7.09 7.35
N VAL A 97 16.35 6.04 8.05
CA VAL A 97 14.93 5.74 8.31
C VAL A 97 14.81 5.42 9.79
N ALA A 98 14.09 6.25 10.52
CA ALA A 98 13.86 6.04 11.94
C ALA A 98 12.92 4.86 12.18
N PHE A 99 13.17 4.10 13.25
CA PHE A 99 12.30 3.04 13.73
C PHE A 99 12.42 2.92 15.25
N SER A 100 11.31 2.62 15.91
CA SER A 100 11.24 2.47 17.36
C SER A 100 11.25 0.98 17.77
N THR A 101 11.56 0.70 19.04
CA THR A 101 11.46 -0.66 19.62
C THR A 101 10.02 -1.17 19.70
N SER A 102 9.04 -0.27 19.71
CA SER A 102 7.62 -0.56 19.68
C SER A 102 6.98 0.10 18.45
N LEU A 103 6.11 -0.64 17.76
CA LEU A 103 5.36 -0.17 16.60
C LEU A 103 3.86 -0.32 16.86
N THR A 104 3.15 0.80 16.88
CA THR A 104 1.69 0.81 16.97
C THR A 104 1.08 0.84 15.58
N LEU A 105 0.34 -0.21 15.21
CA LEU A 105 -0.45 -0.21 13.98
C LEU A 105 -1.67 0.70 14.15
N ARG A 106 -1.58 1.91 13.61
CA ARG A 106 -2.65 2.91 13.68
C ARG A 106 -3.88 2.45 12.88
N LYS A 107 -5.06 2.95 13.24
CA LYS A 107 -6.34 2.56 12.62
C LYS A 107 -6.37 2.83 11.12
N GLU A 108 -5.64 3.85 10.67
CA GLU A 108 -5.52 4.23 9.26
C GLU A 108 -4.83 3.15 8.42
N LEU A 109 -3.97 2.33 9.04
CA LEU A 109 -3.30 1.21 8.38
C LEU A 109 -4.20 -0.02 8.22
N LEU A 110 -5.32 -0.06 8.94
CA LEU A 110 -6.20 -1.21 9.02
C LEU A 110 -7.44 -1.03 8.14
N THR A 111 -8.06 -2.12 7.72
CA THR A 111 -9.36 -2.05 7.03
C THR A 111 -10.43 -1.48 7.97
N ARG A 112 -11.25 -0.57 7.45
CA ARG A 112 -12.38 -0.01 8.20
C ARG A 112 -13.57 -0.97 8.31
N SER A 113 -13.65 -1.97 7.43
CA SER A 113 -14.67 -3.01 7.45
C SER A 113 -14.11 -4.34 7.97
N PRO A 114 -14.89 -5.09 8.79
CA PRO A 114 -14.54 -6.44 9.20
C PRO A 114 -14.59 -7.40 8.00
N PRO A 115 -13.87 -8.54 8.06
CA PRO A 115 -13.97 -9.57 7.04
C PRO A 115 -15.42 -10.06 6.92
N GLY A 116 -16.04 -9.90 5.74
CA GLY A 116 -17.37 -10.43 5.44
C GLY A 116 -18.50 -9.41 5.21
N SER A 117 -18.26 -8.10 5.27
CA SER A 117 -19.33 -7.09 5.11
C SER A 117 -19.61 -6.61 3.68
N ASP A 118 -18.85 -7.07 2.67
CA ASP A 118 -19.04 -6.65 1.27
C ASP A 118 -19.84 -7.70 0.48
N GLY A 119 -21.03 -8.05 0.97
CA GLY A 119 -21.83 -9.14 0.42
C GLY A 119 -23.28 -9.19 0.89
N THR A 120 -23.99 -8.06 0.85
CA THR A 120 -25.46 -7.97 0.75
C THR A 120 -25.84 -6.80 -0.12
#